data_AF-A0A413SG17-F1
#
_entry.id   AF-A0A413SG17-F1
#
_cell.length_a   1.000
_cell.length_b   1.000
_cell.length_c   1.000
_cell.angle_alpha   90.00
_cell.angle_beta   90.00
_cell.angle_gamma   90.00
#
_symmetry.space_group_name_H-M   'P 1'
#
loop_
_entity.id
_entity.type
_entity.pdbx_description
1 polymer ?
#
loop_
_entity_poly.entity_id
_entity_poly.type
_entity_poly.pdbx_seq_one_letter_code
_entity_poly.pdbx_strand_id
1 'polypeptide(L)'
;MRKKPFTNKELFNEIVRILKESNKLPDILDYALSDSLNENMINSYEFDSLFKLDWGGNEGIHLDVAITGCFDGESKVISLGTFKTLLETDEAMHQMAALEADFVIILNRFVEKNLDDFTWSGYDLIPLDSNGKRCKNRCGYEIHDKTKIMERVKGMFQGTCEKVCVLNNATKEKTYYVLNEYKEVTESEACKCQKN
;
A
#
# COMPACT_ATOMS: atom_id res chain seq x y z
N MET A 1 -9.79 -7.10 1.60
CA MET A 1 -8.68 -6.69 2.48
C MET A 1 -7.86 -7.92 2.81
N ARG A 2 -6.55 -7.85 2.56
CA ARG A 2 -5.64 -8.96 2.80
C ARG A 2 -5.49 -9.26 4.30
N LYS A 3 -5.07 -10.50 4.62
CA LYS A 3 -4.73 -10.92 5.99
C LYS A 3 -3.27 -10.70 6.38
N LYS A 4 -2.42 -10.47 5.38
CA LYS A 4 -0.99 -10.16 5.51
C LYS A 4 -0.58 -9.15 4.42
N PRO A 5 0.51 -8.39 4.62
CA PRO A 5 1.08 -7.54 3.58
C PRO A 5 1.35 -8.29 2.27
N PHE A 6 1.54 -7.55 1.19
CA PHE A 6 2.17 -8.11 0.01
C PHE A 6 3.60 -8.51 0.34
N THR A 7 4.07 -9.63 -0.20
CA THR A 7 5.51 -9.84 -0.31
C THR A 7 6.05 -9.10 -1.54
N ASN A 8 7.34 -8.79 -1.56
CA ASN A 8 8.03 -8.27 -2.75
C ASN A 8 7.77 -9.14 -4.00
N LYS A 9 7.82 -10.47 -3.84
CA LYS A 9 7.48 -11.43 -4.89
C LYS A 9 6.03 -11.32 -5.36
N GLU A 10 5.08 -11.27 -4.43
CA GLU A 10 3.65 -11.17 -4.77
C GLU A 10 3.36 -9.85 -5.50
N LEU A 11 3.95 -8.74 -5.04
CA LEU A 11 3.81 -7.43 -5.67
C LEU A 11 4.37 -7.43 -7.09
N PHE A 12 5.61 -7.87 -7.29
CA PHE A 12 6.24 -7.91 -8.61
C PHE A 12 5.40 -8.73 -9.61
N ASN A 13 5.00 -9.94 -9.23
CA ASN A 13 4.22 -10.83 -10.09
C ASN A 13 2.85 -10.23 -10.44
N GLU A 14 2.22 -9.52 -9.51
CA GLU A 14 0.94 -8.86 -9.77
C GLU A 14 1.09 -7.70 -10.77
N ILE A 15 2.14 -6.89 -10.65
CA ILE A 15 2.42 -5.83 -11.64
C ILE A 15 2.76 -6.43 -13.01
N VAL A 16 3.56 -7.50 -13.07
CA VAL A 16 3.85 -8.24 -14.31
C VAL A 16 2.58 -8.79 -14.95
N ARG A 17 1.66 -9.34 -14.15
CA ARG A 17 0.34 -9.80 -14.64
C ARG A 17 -0.43 -8.66 -15.29
N ILE A 18 -0.48 -7.48 -14.66
CA ILE A 18 -1.19 -6.31 -15.19
C ILE A 18 -0.52 -5.78 -16.46
N LEU A 19 0.83 -5.71 -16.50
CA LEU A 19 1.58 -5.35 -17.70
C LEU A 19 1.24 -6.26 -18.88
N LYS A 20 1.19 -7.58 -18.64
CA LYS A 20 0.82 -8.57 -19.66
C LYS A 20 -0.62 -8.39 -20.14
N GLU A 21 -1.58 -8.26 -19.22
CA GLU A 21 -3.00 -8.07 -19.54
C GLU A 21 -3.28 -6.75 -20.27
N SER A 22 -2.44 -5.74 -20.07
CA SER A 22 -2.52 -4.44 -20.74
C SER A 22 -1.66 -4.33 -22.00
N ASN A 23 -1.06 -5.43 -22.46
CA ASN A 23 -0.20 -5.50 -23.66
C ASN A 23 0.99 -4.51 -23.61
N LYS A 24 1.58 -4.37 -22.42
CA LYS A 24 2.74 -3.50 -22.14
C LYS A 24 4.01 -4.26 -21.78
N LEU A 25 3.91 -5.58 -21.63
CA LEU A 25 5.07 -6.43 -21.48
C LEU A 25 5.67 -6.69 -22.88
N PRO A 26 6.93 -6.29 -23.15
CA PRO A 26 7.49 -6.40 -24.48
C PRO A 26 7.88 -7.84 -24.82
N ASP A 27 7.67 -8.25 -26.07
CA ASP A 27 7.95 -9.62 -26.55
C ASP A 27 9.46 -9.96 -26.60
N ILE A 28 10.33 -8.96 -26.41
CA ILE A 28 11.80 -9.15 -26.43
C ILE A 28 12.34 -9.79 -25.15
N LEU A 29 11.51 -9.95 -24.11
CA LEU A 29 11.97 -10.47 -22.82
C LEU A 29 12.34 -11.95 -22.93
N ASP A 30 13.52 -12.27 -22.42
CA ASP A 30 13.91 -13.63 -22.07
C ASP A 30 13.14 -14.08 -20.82
N TYR A 31 13.14 -13.23 -19.78
CA TYR A 31 12.36 -13.47 -18.58
C TYR A 31 11.95 -12.20 -17.83
N ALA A 32 10.94 -12.37 -16.98
CA ALA A 32 10.60 -11.49 -15.87
C ALA A 32 10.58 -12.35 -14.59
N LEU A 33 11.52 -12.13 -13.68
CA LEU A 33 11.71 -12.99 -12.50
C LEU A 33 11.64 -12.16 -11.23
N SER A 34 10.69 -12.50 -10.36
CA SER A 34 10.60 -11.91 -9.02
C SER A 34 11.81 -12.30 -8.16
N ASP A 35 12.27 -11.40 -7.29
CA ASP A 35 13.23 -11.76 -6.25
C ASP A 35 12.58 -12.73 -5.26
N SER A 36 13.20 -13.91 -5.10
CA SER A 36 12.75 -14.95 -4.18
C SER A 36 13.80 -15.30 -3.12
N LEU A 37 14.94 -14.62 -3.10
CA LEU A 37 16.02 -14.90 -2.14
C LEU A 37 15.69 -14.34 -0.77
N ASN A 38 15.09 -13.15 -0.72
CA ASN A 38 14.67 -12.50 0.51
C ASN A 38 13.20 -12.12 0.41
N GLU A 39 12.34 -12.87 1.09
CA GLU A 39 10.93 -12.52 1.19
C GLU A 39 10.78 -11.34 2.16
N ASN A 40 10.39 -10.19 1.63
CA ASN A 40 10.17 -8.96 2.40
C ASN A 40 8.70 -8.56 2.33
N MET A 41 8.16 -8.09 3.45
CA MET A 41 6.78 -7.62 3.55
C MET A 41 6.70 -6.12 3.19
N ILE A 42 5.84 -5.80 2.24
CA ILE A 42 5.55 -4.42 1.81
C ILE A 42 4.38 -3.91 2.66
N ASN A 43 4.71 -3.43 3.85
CA ASN A 43 3.75 -3.07 4.89
C ASN A 43 3.40 -1.57 4.94
N SER A 44 3.97 -0.79 4.03
CA SER A 44 3.72 0.65 3.86
C SER A 44 3.51 0.96 2.38
N TYR A 45 2.67 1.95 2.09
CA TYR A 45 2.54 2.57 0.77
C TYR A 45 3.54 3.71 0.56
N GLU A 46 4.23 4.14 1.63
CA GLU A 46 5.22 5.21 1.60
C GLU A 46 6.58 4.68 1.15
N PHE A 47 6.74 4.54 -0.16
CA PHE A 47 8.00 4.13 -0.78
C PHE A 47 8.20 4.79 -2.14
N ASP A 48 9.46 4.89 -2.54
CA ASP A 48 9.88 5.29 -3.87
C ASP A 48 10.30 4.07 -4.69
N SER A 49 10.13 4.14 -6.01
CA SER A 49 10.61 3.11 -6.93
C SER A 49 12.04 3.39 -7.35
N LEU A 50 12.87 2.34 -7.38
CA LEU A 50 14.26 2.38 -7.81
C LEU A 50 14.45 1.43 -9.00
N PHE A 51 15.08 1.93 -10.05
CA PHE A 51 15.37 1.16 -11.24
C PHE A 51 16.85 1.20 -11.56
N LYS A 52 17.33 0.08 -12.09
CA LYS A 52 18.63 0.00 -12.74
C LYS A 52 18.45 -0.63 -14.11
N LEU A 53 18.45 0.21 -15.13
CA LEU A 53 18.49 -0.19 -16.53
C LEU A 53 19.95 -0.16 -17.02
N ASP A 54 20.48 -1.30 -17.42
CA ASP A 54 21.92 -1.43 -17.75
C ASP A 54 22.20 -2.52 -18.79
N TRP A 55 23.35 -2.38 -19.46
CA TRP A 55 23.90 -3.41 -20.34
C TRP A 55 24.55 -4.52 -19.49
N GLY A 56 24.13 -5.77 -19.72
CA GLY A 56 24.60 -6.96 -18.99
C GLY A 56 25.95 -7.51 -19.44
N GLY A 57 26.77 -6.76 -20.17
CA GLY A 57 28.13 -7.19 -20.55
C GLY A 57 28.18 -8.47 -21.41
N ASN A 58 27.50 -8.47 -22.56
CA ASN A 58 27.28 -9.60 -23.48
C ASN A 58 26.21 -10.63 -23.03
N GLU A 59 25.44 -10.32 -21.97
CA GLU A 59 24.30 -11.15 -21.55
C GLU A 59 22.94 -10.58 -21.97
N GLY A 60 22.91 -9.48 -22.73
CA GLY A 60 21.72 -8.70 -23.04
C GLY A 60 21.51 -7.47 -22.14
N ILE A 61 20.28 -7.00 -22.00
CA ILE A 61 19.91 -5.81 -21.22
C ILE A 61 19.10 -6.23 -19.99
N HIS A 62 19.41 -5.65 -18.84
CA HIS A 62 18.73 -5.89 -17.57
C HIS A 62 17.99 -4.64 -17.10
N LEU A 63 16.79 -4.85 -16.57
CA LEU A 63 16.05 -3.86 -15.78
C LEU A 63 15.77 -4.46 -14.41
N ASP A 64 16.57 -4.07 -13.42
CA ASP A 64 16.35 -4.43 -12.03
C ASP A 64 15.38 -3.43 -11.39
N VAL A 65 14.41 -3.96 -10.64
CA VAL A 65 13.37 -3.19 -9.98
C VAL A 65 13.44 -3.39 -8.48
N ALA A 66 13.51 -2.28 -7.75
CA ALA A 66 13.45 -2.25 -6.30
C ALA A 66 12.53 -1.12 -5.82
N ILE A 67 12.21 -1.13 -4.54
CA ILE A 67 11.58 -0.01 -3.84
C ILE A 67 12.39 0.37 -2.61
N THR A 68 12.33 1.63 -2.21
CA THR A 68 12.94 2.10 -0.98
C THR A 68 11.96 2.89 -0.13
N GLY A 69 12.00 2.67 1.17
CA GLY A 69 11.04 3.25 2.09
C GLY A 69 11.29 2.78 3.51
N CYS A 70 10.39 3.17 4.41
CA CYS A 70 10.39 2.71 5.79
C CYS A 70 9.48 1.49 5.92
N PHE A 71 10.08 0.32 6.13
CA PHE A 71 9.37 -0.94 6.28
C PHE A 71 9.72 -1.57 7.63
N ASP A 72 8.69 -1.84 8.44
CA ASP A 72 8.83 -2.31 9.83
C ASP A 72 9.63 -1.32 10.71
N GLY A 73 9.52 -0.01 10.44
CA GLY A 73 10.23 1.02 11.19
C GLY A 73 11.71 1.20 10.80
N GLU A 74 12.17 0.51 9.75
CA GLU A 74 13.53 0.59 9.25
C GLU A 74 13.56 1.05 7.79
N SER A 75 14.47 1.96 7.47
CA SER A 75 14.77 2.31 6.07
C SER A 75 15.41 1.13 5.36
N LYS A 76 14.75 0.63 4.32
CA LYS A 76 15.21 -0.53 3.55
C LYS A 76 15.13 -0.25 2.04
N VAL A 77 15.96 -0.98 1.30
CA VAL A 77 15.79 -1.19 -0.14
C VAL A 77 15.33 -2.63 -0.31
N ILE A 78 14.19 -2.82 -0.95
CA ILE A 78 13.60 -4.13 -1.20
C ILE A 78 13.61 -4.37 -2.70
N SER A 79 14.39 -5.36 -3.13
CA SER A 79 14.37 -5.86 -4.50
C SER A 79 13.02 -6.54 -4.78
N LEU A 80 12.39 -6.17 -5.89
CA LEU A 80 11.13 -6.74 -6.35
C LEU A 80 11.37 -7.84 -7.39
N GLY A 81 12.26 -7.59 -8.35
CA GLY A 81 12.58 -8.53 -9.42
C GLY A 81 13.34 -7.89 -10.57
N THR A 82 13.60 -8.69 -11.59
CA THR A 82 14.40 -8.32 -12.75
C THR A 82 13.69 -8.71 -14.04
N PHE A 83 13.72 -7.82 -15.02
CA PHE A 83 13.42 -8.12 -16.41
C PHE A 83 14.72 -8.25 -17.20
N LYS A 84 14.78 -9.23 -18.10
CA LYS A 84 15.94 -9.46 -18.95
C LYS A 84 15.51 -9.69 -20.39
N THR A 85 16.27 -9.15 -21.33
CA THR A 85 16.28 -9.56 -22.75
C THR A 85 17.67 -10.08 -23.13
N LEU A 86 17.77 -10.93 -24.15
CA LEU A 86 19.05 -11.34 -24.77
C LEU A 86 19.51 -10.37 -25.87
N LEU A 87 18.69 -9.38 -26.24
CA LEU A 87 19.03 -8.42 -27.27
C LEU A 87 20.02 -7.37 -26.73
N GLU A 88 20.90 -6.91 -27.61
CA GLU A 88 21.93 -5.93 -27.32
C GLU A 88 21.90 -4.75 -28.30
N THR A 89 20.70 -4.24 -28.56
CA THR A 89 20.47 -3.15 -29.51
C THR A 89 19.91 -1.90 -28.83
N ASP A 90 20.15 -0.73 -29.41
CA ASP A 90 19.58 0.54 -28.92
C ASP A 90 18.04 0.50 -28.89
N GLU A 91 17.42 -0.17 -29.87
CA GLU A 91 15.97 -0.38 -29.90
C GLU A 91 15.50 -1.19 -28.70
N ALA A 92 16.19 -2.28 -28.35
CA ALA A 92 15.86 -3.07 -27.17
C ALA A 92 16.04 -2.26 -25.87
N MET A 93 17.06 -1.40 -25.81
CA MET A 93 17.25 -0.48 -24.69
C MET A 93 16.08 0.50 -24.55
N HIS A 94 15.60 1.08 -25.66
CA HIS A 94 14.42 1.93 -25.65
C HIS A 94 13.15 1.18 -25.23
N GLN A 95 12.97 -0.07 -25.67
CA GLN A 95 11.85 -0.90 -25.24
C GLN A 95 11.91 -1.24 -23.75
N MET A 96 13.09 -1.52 -23.20
CA MET A 96 13.28 -1.75 -21.76
C MET A 96 13.05 -0.48 -20.93
N ALA A 97 13.44 0.69 -21.43
CA ALA A 97 13.12 1.98 -20.81
C ALA A 97 11.62 2.30 -20.84
N ALA A 98 10.92 1.93 -21.93
CA ALA A 98 9.47 2.05 -21.99
C ALA A 98 8.78 1.13 -20.97
N LEU A 99 9.29 -0.11 -20.80
CA LEU A 99 8.83 -1.04 -19.77
C LEU A 99 9.03 -0.47 -18.35
N GLU A 100 10.16 0.18 -18.06
CA GLU A 100 10.39 0.88 -16.79
C GLU A 100 9.29 1.92 -16.51
N ALA A 101 9.02 2.79 -17.49
CA ALA A 101 7.99 3.83 -17.34
C ALA A 101 6.60 3.23 -17.11
N ASP A 102 6.24 2.19 -17.87
CA ASP A 102 4.96 1.49 -17.71
C ASP A 102 4.85 0.77 -16.36
N PHE A 103 5.94 0.19 -15.86
CA PHE A 103 5.98 -0.44 -14.54
C PHE A 103 5.67 0.58 -13.44
N VAL A 104 6.33 1.74 -13.43
CA VAL A 104 6.08 2.80 -12.43
C VAL A 104 4.62 3.26 -12.46
N ILE A 105 4.08 3.52 -13.65
CA ILE A 105 2.70 3.99 -13.81
C ILE A 105 1.72 2.96 -13.26
N ILE A 106 1.93 1.68 -13.55
CA ILE A 106 1.03 0.61 -13.11
C ILE A 106 1.18 0.37 -11.61
N LEU A 107 2.41 0.33 -11.08
CA LEU A 107 2.66 0.18 -9.65
C LEU A 107 1.98 1.28 -8.85
N ASN A 108 2.17 2.55 -9.24
CA ASN A 108 1.55 3.67 -8.55
C ASN A 108 0.03 3.56 -8.53
N ARG A 109 -0.60 3.29 -9.68
CA ARG A 109 -2.07 3.10 -9.77
C ARG A 109 -2.55 1.90 -8.97
N PHE A 110 -1.77 0.81 -8.93
CA PHE A 110 -2.11 -0.38 -8.17
C PHE A 110 -2.11 -0.10 -6.67
N VAL A 111 -1.09 0.59 -6.17
CA VAL A 111 -0.99 0.99 -4.76
C VAL A 111 -2.11 1.95 -4.40
N GLU A 112 -2.33 3.00 -5.18
CA GLU A 112 -3.40 4.00 -4.96
C GLU A 112 -4.79 3.34 -4.88
N LYS A 113 -5.07 2.37 -5.75
CA LYS A 113 -6.36 1.66 -5.77
C LYS A 113 -6.51 0.69 -4.58
N ASN A 114 -5.42 0.24 -3.99
CA ASN A 114 -5.40 -0.79 -2.96
C ASN A 114 -4.68 -0.33 -1.68
N LEU A 115 -4.76 0.96 -1.31
CA LEU A 115 -4.03 1.53 -0.16
C LEU A 115 -4.19 0.73 1.15
N ASP A 116 -5.38 0.21 1.43
CA ASP A 116 -5.64 -0.61 2.63
C ASP A 116 -4.76 -1.87 2.70
N ASP A 117 -4.38 -2.43 1.54
CA ASP A 117 -3.52 -3.60 1.44
C ASP A 117 -2.03 -3.26 1.62
N PHE A 118 -1.68 -1.97 1.68
CA PHE A 118 -0.35 -1.44 1.95
C PHE A 118 -0.27 -0.64 3.26
N THR A 119 -1.35 -0.56 4.03
CA THR A 119 -1.39 0.18 5.30
C THR A 119 -1.43 -0.82 6.46
N TRP A 120 -0.29 -1.10 7.10
CA TRP A 120 -0.17 -2.14 8.14
C TRP A 120 0.36 -1.65 9.49
N SER A 121 0.53 -0.34 9.65
CA SER A 121 0.97 0.26 10.91
C SER A 121 0.09 1.45 11.27
N GLY A 122 0.17 1.86 12.54
CA GLY A 122 -0.63 2.96 13.05
C GLY A 122 -2.12 2.65 13.20
N TYR A 123 -2.89 3.71 13.36
CA TYR A 123 -4.32 3.66 13.64
C TYR A 123 -5.05 4.71 12.81
N ASP A 124 -6.16 4.31 12.19
CA ASP A 124 -7.06 5.25 11.56
C ASP A 124 -8.20 5.64 12.49
N LEU A 125 -8.34 6.95 12.69
CA LEU A 125 -9.47 7.56 13.39
C LEU A 125 -10.53 7.93 12.36
N ILE A 126 -11.63 7.18 12.32
CA ILE A 126 -12.69 7.30 11.34
C ILE A 126 -13.91 7.93 12.00
N PRO A 127 -14.30 9.17 11.65
CA PRO A 127 -15.49 9.81 12.20
C PRO A 127 -16.76 9.14 11.67
N LEU A 128 -17.68 8.83 12.57
CA LEU A 128 -18.94 8.17 12.30
C LEU A 128 -20.15 9.04 12.72
N ASP A 129 -21.25 8.91 11.99
CA ASP A 129 -22.54 9.49 12.31
C ASP A 129 -23.29 8.67 13.39
N SER A 130 -24.49 9.14 13.76
CA SER A 130 -25.36 8.47 14.74
C SER A 130 -25.69 7.03 14.37
N ASN A 131 -25.69 6.69 13.09
CA ASN A 131 -25.99 5.35 12.57
C ASN A 131 -24.73 4.48 12.40
N GLY A 132 -23.56 4.96 12.82
CA GLY A 132 -22.29 4.25 12.67
C GLY A 132 -21.73 4.27 11.25
N LYS A 133 -22.24 5.14 10.36
CA LYS A 133 -21.71 5.30 9.00
C LYS A 133 -20.63 6.36 8.97
N ARG A 134 -19.61 6.16 8.14
CA ARG A 134 -18.54 7.16 7.94
C ARG A 134 -19.13 8.50 7.49
N CYS A 135 -18.77 9.55 8.21
CA CYS A 135 -19.17 10.92 7.88
C CYS A 135 -18.58 11.32 6.51
N LYS A 136 -19.43 11.56 5.52
CA LYS A 136 -19.00 11.91 4.15
C LYS A 136 -18.22 13.23 4.05
N ASN A 137 -18.52 14.19 4.92
CA ASN A 137 -17.94 15.54 4.91
C ASN A 137 -16.86 15.73 5.98
N ARG A 138 -16.18 14.64 6.38
CA ARG A 138 -15.16 14.64 7.42
C ARG A 138 -13.97 13.77 7.01
N CYS A 139 -12.78 14.27 7.21
CA CYS A 139 -11.54 13.52 7.01
C CYS A 139 -11.33 12.56 8.19
N GLY A 140 -10.77 11.39 7.91
CA GLY A 140 -10.17 10.56 8.95
C GLY A 140 -8.83 11.15 9.38
N TYR A 141 -8.20 10.54 10.37
CA TYR A 141 -6.87 10.93 10.82
C TYR A 141 -6.03 9.70 11.13
N GLU A 142 -4.84 9.63 10.56
CA GLU A 142 -3.88 8.56 10.84
C GLU A 142 -2.99 8.95 12.03
N ILE A 143 -2.75 8.02 12.95
CA ILE A 143 -1.89 8.21 14.12
C ILE A 143 -1.07 6.96 14.41
N HIS A 144 0.25 7.09 14.58
CA HIS A 144 1.11 5.96 14.91
C HIS A 144 1.31 5.77 16.43
N ASP A 145 1.20 6.84 17.22
CA ASP A 145 1.35 6.80 18.67
C ASP A 145 0.02 6.42 19.35
N LYS A 146 -0.10 5.14 19.75
CA LYS A 146 -1.29 4.61 20.44
C LYS A 146 -1.67 5.43 21.67
N THR A 147 -0.69 5.96 22.40
CA THR A 147 -0.93 6.66 23.67
C THR A 147 -1.68 7.98 23.48
N LYS A 148 -1.60 8.56 22.28
CA LYS A 148 -2.21 9.85 21.91
C LYS A 148 -3.56 9.71 21.20
N ILE A 149 -4.06 8.49 20.97
CA ILE A 149 -5.33 8.27 20.27
C ILE A 149 -6.46 9.05 20.95
N MET A 150 -6.64 8.88 22.27
CA MET A 150 -7.75 9.54 22.97
C MET A 150 -7.58 11.06 23.09
N GLU A 151 -6.34 11.54 23.15
CA GLU A 151 -6.04 12.98 23.07
C GLU A 151 -6.51 13.54 21.72
N ARG A 152 -6.19 12.87 20.61
CA ARG A 152 -6.62 13.29 19.27
C ARG A 152 -8.10 13.12 19.03
N VAL A 153 -8.70 12.05 19.53
CA VAL A 153 -10.16 11.86 19.49
C VAL A 153 -10.89 13.03 20.14
N LYS A 154 -10.46 13.44 21.33
CA LYS A 154 -11.01 14.60 22.05
C LYS A 154 -10.74 15.91 21.31
N GLY A 155 -9.49 16.16 20.92
CA GLY A 155 -9.09 17.44 20.33
C GLY A 155 -9.66 17.71 18.94
N MET A 156 -9.85 16.68 18.11
CA MET A 156 -10.22 16.85 16.70
C MET A 156 -11.69 16.56 16.42
N PHE A 157 -12.30 15.60 17.11
CA PHE A 157 -13.61 15.09 16.73
C PHE A 157 -14.75 15.54 17.66
N GLN A 158 -14.43 16.08 18.84
CA GLN A 158 -15.43 16.58 19.79
C GLN A 158 -16.36 17.62 19.15
N GLY A 159 -17.67 17.40 19.23
CA GLY A 159 -18.69 18.27 18.65
C GLY A 159 -18.80 18.22 17.11
N THR A 160 -17.95 17.44 16.44
CA THR A 160 -17.95 17.35 14.96
C THR A 160 -18.54 16.05 14.43
N CYS A 161 -18.55 14.99 15.25
CA CYS A 161 -19.22 13.71 15.01
C CYS A 161 -19.66 13.10 16.36
N GLU A 162 -20.53 12.10 16.31
CA GLU A 162 -21.05 11.46 17.52
C GLU A 162 -20.17 10.30 17.98
N LYS A 163 -19.55 9.61 17.01
CA LYS A 163 -18.81 8.37 17.22
C LYS A 163 -17.50 8.41 16.43
N VAL A 164 -16.50 7.70 16.92
CA VAL A 164 -15.24 7.46 16.19
C VAL A 164 -14.93 5.97 16.22
N CYS A 165 -14.59 5.41 15.06
CA CYS A 165 -13.97 4.11 14.94
C CYS A 165 -12.46 4.28 14.90
N VAL A 166 -11.75 3.60 15.78
CA VAL A 166 -10.30 3.47 15.78
C VAL A 166 -9.98 2.11 15.14
N LEU A 167 -9.46 2.12 13.93
CA LEU A 167 -8.99 0.93 13.23
C LEU A 167 -7.49 0.75 13.52
N ASN A 168 -7.11 -0.36 14.13
CA ASN A 168 -5.70 -0.76 14.25
C ASN A 168 -5.25 -1.36 12.92
N ASN A 169 -4.34 -0.70 12.20
CA ASN A 169 -3.95 -1.15 10.86
C ASN A 169 -3.08 -2.41 10.86
N ALA A 170 -2.44 -2.75 11.98
CA ALA A 170 -1.67 -3.99 12.10
C ALA A 170 -2.57 -5.22 12.33
N THR A 171 -3.57 -5.11 13.22
CA THR A 171 -4.46 -6.25 13.57
C THR A 171 -5.78 -6.25 12.80
N LYS A 172 -6.12 -5.14 12.15
CA LYS A 172 -7.42 -4.84 11.53
C LYS A 172 -8.60 -4.85 12.52
N GLU A 173 -8.32 -4.80 13.81
CA GLU A 173 -9.32 -4.70 14.86
C GLU A 173 -9.88 -3.27 14.92
N LYS A 174 -11.17 -3.16 15.26
CA LYS A 174 -11.87 -1.89 15.38
C LYS A 174 -12.34 -1.69 16.81
N THR A 175 -12.07 -0.52 17.35
CA THR A 175 -12.61 -0.06 18.64
C THR A 175 -13.49 1.16 18.39
N TYR A 176 -14.64 1.23 19.05
CA TYR A 176 -15.61 2.30 18.82
C TYR A 176 -15.81 3.14 20.07
N TYR A 177 -15.84 4.46 19.91
CA TYR A 177 -16.06 5.40 21.00
C TYR A 177 -17.25 6.30 20.72
N VAL A 178 -18.13 6.47 21.71
CA VAL A 178 -19.17 7.52 21.71
C VAL A 178 -18.58 8.76 22.36
N LEU A 179 -18.51 9.87 21.63
CA LEU A 179 -17.73 11.05 22.05
C LEU A 179 -18.36 11.86 23.17
N ASN A 180 -19.68 11.82 23.33
CA ASN A 180 -20.35 12.54 24.43
C ASN A 180 -19.98 11.97 25.80
N GLU A 181 -19.68 10.67 25.87
CA GLU A 181 -19.37 9.95 27.12
C GLU A 181 -17.90 9.48 27.17
N TYR A 182 -17.15 9.62 26.07
CA TYR A 182 -15.85 9.00 25.83
C TYR A 182 -15.80 7.52 26.21
N LYS A 183 -16.93 6.85 25.98
CA LYS A 183 -17.13 5.46 26.37
C LYS A 183 -16.86 4.56 25.18
N GLU A 184 -16.03 3.55 25.41
CA GLU A 184 -15.85 2.45 24.48
C GLU A 184 -17.15 1.63 24.40
N VAL A 185 -17.56 1.30 23.19
CA VAL A 185 -18.78 0.55 22.91
C VAL A 185 -18.48 -0.58 21.92
N THR A 186 -19.34 -1.60 21.91
CA THR A 186 -19.27 -2.65 20.90
C THR A 186 -19.62 -2.10 19.53
N GLU A 187 -19.17 -2.78 18.46
CA GLU A 187 -19.56 -2.45 17.08
C GLU A 187 -21.09 -2.43 16.91
N SER A 188 -21.78 -3.38 17.56
CA SER A 188 -23.24 -3.46 17.51
C SER A 188 -23.91 -2.22 18.10
N GLU A 189 -23.34 -1.63 19.15
CA GLU A 189 -23.85 -0.40 19.78
C GLU A 189 -23.47 0.83 18.95
N ALA A 190 -22.28 0.83 18.35
CA ALA A 190 -21.84 1.90 17.46
C ALA A 190 -22.70 1.98 16.19
N CYS A 191 -23.18 0.85 15.67
CA CYS A 191 -23.95 0.76 14.42
C CYS A 191 -25.48 0.71 14.60
N LYS A 192 -25.99 0.72 15.85
CA LYS A 192 -27.45 0.80 16.09
C LYS A 192 -27.97 2.17 15.69
N CYS A 193 -29.01 2.20 14.85
CA CYS A 193 -29.85 3.38 14.69
C CYS A 193 -30.48 3.69 16.05
N GLN A 194 -30.26 4.89 16.58
CA GLN A 194 -31.06 5.39 17.68
C GLN A 194 -32.50 5.51 17.15
N LYS A 195 -33.34 4.53 17.50
CA LYS A 195 -34.79 4.67 17.34
C LYS A 195 -35.22 5.71 18.37
N ASN A 196 -35.46 6.93 17.90
CA ASN A 196 -36.26 7.90 18.63
C ASN A 196 -37.70 7.37 18.77
#